data_AF-A0A8K1ZZ60-F1
#
_entry.id   AF-A0A8K1ZZ60-F1
#
_cell.length_a   1.000
_cell.length_b   1.000
_cell.length_c   1.000
_cell.angle_alpha   90.00
_cell.angle_beta   90.00
_cell.angle_gamma   90.00
#
_symmetry.space_group_name_H-M   'P 1'
#
loop_
_entity.id
_entity.type
_entity.pdbx_description
1 polymer ?
#
loop_
_entity_poly.entity_id
_entity_poly.type
_entity_poly.pdbx_seq_one_letter_code
_entity_poly.pdbx_strand_id
1 'polypeptide(L)'
;MIDPQTHTQGDVLGNIGDLLREEQVIYENRQILNQAFQEIGSALRRIRDLKLYKLKPYSNFEDYCEAEFKMSRSRAYQLIDSAKVIQNVYSCRQIPANEAQTRPLAQLPPCEQKEVAMQQIPKDQRTRLLKLIHIGKKQLGLDDDTYREFLDSVTGHRSAADCTMSQLNLVLRRMESAGFKRGGGKYSPRTRDKSLKTPIDKIRAIWIDLAKQGKIKDRTEAGLRKFIKRQTGLDKIDWLLPEQSQKVIEALKIIQARETRE
;
A
#
# COMPACT_ATOMS: atom_id res chain seq x y z
N MET A 1 -38.57 8.28 -31.81
CA MET A 1 -37.83 9.01 -30.75
C MET A 1 -37.88 8.14 -29.52
N ILE A 2 -36.90 7.25 -29.36
CA ILE A 2 -36.78 6.32 -28.23
C ILE A 2 -35.35 6.50 -27.71
N ASP A 3 -35.25 6.91 -26.45
CA ASP A 3 -34.01 7.33 -25.80
C ASP A 3 -33.18 6.10 -25.37
N PRO A 4 -31.90 5.96 -25.75
CA PRO A 4 -31.08 4.80 -25.41
C PRO A 4 -30.20 5.07 -24.18
N GLN A 5 -30.73 4.93 -22.96
CA GLN A 5 -29.93 5.12 -21.72
C GLN A 5 -30.25 4.15 -20.55
N THR A 6 -30.72 2.92 -20.79
CA THR A 6 -31.09 2.01 -19.68
C THR A 6 -30.23 0.74 -19.50
N HIS A 7 -29.06 0.62 -20.13
CA HIS A 7 -28.29 -0.65 -20.06
C HIS A 7 -27.05 -0.65 -19.15
N THR A 8 -26.72 0.41 -18.43
CA THR A 8 -25.41 0.48 -17.71
C THR A 8 -25.50 0.25 -16.19
N GLN A 9 -26.70 0.30 -15.59
CA GLN A 9 -26.84 0.29 -14.13
C GLN A 9 -26.80 -1.12 -13.52
N GLY A 10 -27.19 -2.16 -14.29
CA GLY A 10 -27.14 -3.56 -13.87
C GLY A 10 -25.72 -4.15 -13.81
N ASP A 11 -24.88 -3.83 -14.80
CA ASP A 11 -23.48 -4.30 -14.87
C ASP A 11 -22.60 -3.71 -13.76
N VAL A 12 -22.88 -2.47 -13.34
CA VAL A 12 -22.11 -1.80 -12.27
C VAL A 12 -22.42 -2.43 -10.90
N LEU A 13 -23.67 -2.79 -10.63
CA LEU A 13 -24.08 -3.43 -9.37
C LEU A 13 -23.59 -4.89 -9.27
N GLY A 14 -23.56 -5.63 -10.37
CA GLY A 14 -22.95 -6.97 -10.43
C GLY A 14 -21.44 -6.92 -10.13
N ASN A 15 -20.72 -5.99 -10.76
CA ASN A 15 -19.29 -5.79 -10.56
C ASN A 15 -18.96 -5.35 -9.12
N ILE A 16 -19.82 -4.53 -8.50
CA ILE A 16 -19.71 -4.16 -7.07
C ILE A 16 -19.92 -5.38 -6.17
N GLY A 17 -20.88 -6.26 -6.48
CA GLY A 17 -21.12 -7.49 -5.73
C GLY A 17 -19.91 -8.43 -5.74
N ASP A 18 -19.27 -8.57 -6.89
CA ASP A 18 -18.07 -9.40 -7.05
C ASP A 18 -16.84 -8.78 -6.37
N LEU A 19 -16.63 -7.46 -6.49
CA LEU A 19 -15.57 -6.72 -5.79
C LEU A 19 -15.72 -6.77 -4.25
N LEU A 20 -16.95 -6.71 -3.73
CA LEU A 20 -17.22 -6.84 -2.29
C LEU A 20 -16.94 -8.25 -1.78
N ARG A 21 -17.23 -9.29 -2.58
CA ARG A 21 -16.83 -10.67 -2.25
C ARG A 21 -15.32 -10.83 -2.27
N GLU A 22 -14.64 -10.31 -3.27
CA GLU A 22 -13.17 -10.38 -3.35
C GLU A 22 -12.50 -9.67 -2.17
N GLU A 23 -12.99 -8.51 -1.77
CA GLU A 23 -12.47 -7.83 -0.58
C GLU A 23 -12.73 -8.61 0.70
N GLN A 24 -13.94 -9.18 0.85
CA GLN A 24 -14.28 -10.01 1.99
C GLN A 24 -13.34 -11.22 2.07
N VAL A 25 -13.07 -11.88 0.93
CA VAL A 25 -12.10 -12.97 0.83
C VAL A 25 -10.68 -12.51 1.18
N ILE A 26 -10.25 -11.31 0.74
CA ILE A 26 -8.94 -10.75 1.12
C ILE A 26 -8.88 -10.48 2.63
N TYR A 27 -9.96 -9.99 3.22
CA TYR A 27 -10.04 -9.75 4.66
C TYR A 27 -9.97 -11.06 5.44
N GLU A 28 -10.77 -12.05 5.05
CA GLU A 28 -10.78 -13.39 5.64
C GLU A 28 -9.42 -14.07 5.50
N ASN A 29 -8.82 -14.05 4.31
CA ASN A 29 -7.47 -14.56 4.10
C ASN A 29 -6.44 -13.89 5.01
N ARG A 30 -6.58 -12.58 5.26
CA ARG A 30 -5.72 -11.87 6.22
C ARG A 30 -5.96 -12.35 7.64
N GLN A 31 -7.20 -12.56 8.06
CA GLN A 31 -7.50 -13.10 9.38
C GLN A 31 -6.97 -14.53 9.54
N ILE A 32 -7.14 -15.39 8.54
CA ILE A 32 -6.66 -16.77 8.51
C ILE A 32 -5.13 -16.79 8.60
N LEU A 33 -4.44 -15.99 7.78
CA LEU A 33 -2.98 -15.86 7.86
C LEU A 33 -2.55 -15.35 9.24
N ASN A 34 -3.34 -14.45 9.83
CA ASN A 34 -3.05 -13.92 11.15
C ASN A 34 -3.20 -14.96 12.26
N GLN A 35 -4.26 -15.75 12.19
CA GLN A 35 -4.52 -16.83 13.13
C GLN A 35 -3.47 -17.95 12.98
N ALA A 36 -3.16 -18.35 11.74
CA ALA A 36 -2.21 -19.41 11.45
C ALA A 36 -0.82 -19.11 12.03
N PHE A 37 -0.32 -17.87 11.91
CA PHE A 37 1.00 -17.56 12.47
C PHE A 37 1.01 -17.62 14.00
N GLN A 38 -0.09 -17.26 14.67
CA GLN A 38 -0.19 -17.32 16.13
C GLN A 38 -0.19 -18.77 16.61
N GLU A 39 -0.98 -19.63 15.94
CA GLU A 39 -1.04 -21.05 16.22
C GLU A 39 0.33 -21.70 16.02
N ILE A 40 1.00 -21.42 14.90
CA ILE A 40 2.36 -21.91 14.64
C ILE A 40 3.33 -21.44 15.74
N GLY A 41 3.32 -20.16 16.09
CA GLY A 41 4.20 -19.62 17.14
C GLY A 41 3.95 -20.26 18.51
N SER A 42 2.68 -20.50 18.87
CA SER A 42 2.30 -21.16 20.11
C SER A 42 2.69 -22.64 20.15
N ALA A 43 2.54 -23.35 19.03
CA ALA A 43 2.91 -24.75 18.88
C ALA A 43 4.44 -24.92 18.94
N LEU A 44 5.19 -24.10 18.22
CA LEU A 44 6.66 -24.07 18.27
C LEU A 44 7.15 -23.79 19.69
N ARG A 45 6.51 -22.84 20.39
CA ARG A 45 6.83 -22.57 21.80
C ARG A 45 6.63 -23.82 22.67
N ARG A 46 5.49 -24.51 22.51
CA ARG A 46 5.17 -25.71 23.29
C ARG A 46 6.16 -26.84 23.01
N ILE A 47 6.52 -27.05 21.75
CA ILE A 47 7.52 -28.05 21.34
C ILE A 47 8.88 -27.76 21.98
N ARG A 48 9.31 -26.49 21.96
CA ARG A 48 10.57 -26.06 22.55
C ARG A 48 10.57 -26.20 24.07
N ASP A 49 9.57 -25.63 24.75
CA ASP A 49 9.51 -25.55 26.22
C ASP A 49 9.36 -26.94 26.85
N LEU A 50 8.59 -27.85 26.22
CA LEU A 50 8.43 -29.24 26.67
C LEU A 50 9.49 -30.20 26.10
N LYS A 51 10.45 -29.69 25.32
CA LYS A 51 11.50 -30.48 24.66
C LYS A 51 10.97 -31.66 23.83
N LEU A 52 9.79 -31.49 23.20
CA LEU A 52 9.14 -32.55 22.41
C LEU A 52 9.95 -32.99 21.20
N TYR A 53 10.86 -32.14 20.72
CA TYR A 53 11.82 -32.49 19.66
C TYR A 53 12.71 -33.68 20.03
N LYS A 54 12.93 -33.95 21.33
CA LYS A 54 13.69 -35.10 21.82
C LYS A 54 12.96 -36.44 21.73
N LEU A 55 11.64 -36.44 21.46
CA LEU A 55 10.88 -37.65 21.19
C LEU A 55 11.20 -38.25 19.82
N LYS A 56 11.81 -37.43 18.95
CA LYS A 56 12.30 -37.76 17.63
C LYS A 56 13.85 -37.78 17.65
N PRO A 57 14.55 -38.23 16.59
CA PRO A 57 16.01 -38.32 16.56
C PRO A 57 16.70 -36.96 16.41
N TYR A 58 16.26 -35.93 17.15
CA TYR A 58 16.83 -34.58 17.12
C TYR A 58 17.43 -34.21 18.47
N SER A 59 18.65 -33.66 18.42
CA SER A 59 19.41 -33.30 19.62
C SER A 59 19.01 -31.93 20.19
N ASN A 60 18.64 -31.00 19.31
CA ASN A 60 18.24 -29.64 19.64
C ASN A 60 16.96 -29.23 18.87
N PHE A 61 16.35 -28.13 19.29
CA PHE A 61 15.09 -27.65 18.73
C PHE A 61 15.27 -27.10 17.31
N GLU A 62 16.43 -26.51 17.04
CA GLU A 62 16.78 -25.89 15.78
C GLU A 62 16.83 -26.91 14.63
N ASP A 63 17.51 -28.04 14.83
CA ASP A 63 17.59 -29.14 13.87
C ASP A 63 16.19 -29.69 13.54
N TYR A 64 15.33 -29.77 14.54
CA TYR A 64 13.93 -30.19 14.36
C TYR A 64 13.15 -29.18 13.51
N CYS A 65 13.29 -27.88 13.76
CA CYS A 65 12.65 -26.83 12.96
C CYS A 65 13.15 -26.81 11.51
N GLU A 66 14.44 -27.03 11.29
CA GLU A 66 15.02 -27.08 9.94
C GLU A 66 14.58 -28.34 9.19
N ALA A 67 14.58 -29.50 9.84
CA ALA A 67 14.24 -30.77 9.21
C ALA A 67 12.75 -30.89 8.86
N GLU A 68 11.86 -30.62 9.83
CA GLU A 68 10.42 -30.87 9.73
C GLU A 68 9.67 -29.69 9.11
N PHE A 69 10.06 -28.46 9.45
CA PHE A 69 9.35 -27.26 9.02
C PHE A 69 10.08 -26.44 7.95
N LYS A 70 11.29 -26.86 7.53
CA LYS A 70 12.11 -26.15 6.53
C LYS A 70 12.29 -24.67 6.87
N MET A 71 12.38 -24.35 8.16
CA MET A 71 12.50 -22.98 8.65
C MET A 71 13.81 -22.76 9.39
N SER A 72 14.39 -21.57 9.23
CA SER A 72 15.60 -21.20 9.96
C SER A 72 15.33 -21.02 11.46
N ARG A 73 16.36 -21.24 12.27
CA ARG A 73 16.36 -20.92 13.71
C ARG A 73 15.77 -19.54 14.00
N SER A 74 16.31 -18.50 13.35
CA SER A 74 15.88 -17.11 13.56
C SER A 74 14.38 -16.93 13.30
N ARG A 75 13.87 -17.57 12.24
CA ARG A 75 12.44 -17.52 11.92
C ARG A 75 11.57 -18.21 12.96
N ALA A 76 12.00 -19.37 13.49
CA ALA A 76 11.28 -20.08 14.53
C ALA A 76 11.14 -19.26 15.82
N TYR A 77 12.25 -18.65 16.28
CA TYR A 77 12.23 -17.80 17.48
C TYR A 77 11.40 -16.52 17.27
N GLN A 78 11.46 -15.89 16.11
CA GLN A 78 10.61 -14.75 15.75
C GLN A 78 9.12 -15.08 15.88
N LEU A 79 8.68 -16.25 15.38
CA LEU A 79 7.29 -16.68 15.48
C LEU A 79 6.87 -16.94 16.94
N ILE A 80 7.75 -17.54 17.75
CA ILE A 80 7.51 -17.76 19.17
C ILE A 80 7.35 -16.44 19.92
N ASP A 81 8.26 -15.49 19.69
CA ASP A 81 8.24 -14.23 20.42
C ASP A 81 7.09 -13.32 19.96
N SER A 82 6.75 -13.37 18.66
CA SER A 82 5.56 -12.73 18.11
C SER A 82 4.27 -13.21 18.78
N ALA A 83 4.11 -14.53 18.94
CA ALA A 83 2.93 -15.11 19.60
C ALA A 83 2.80 -14.65 21.07
N LYS A 84 3.92 -14.53 21.80
CA LYS A 84 3.91 -14.01 23.18
C LYS A 84 3.50 -12.54 23.23
N VAL A 85 4.05 -11.71 22.35
CA VAL A 85 3.68 -10.29 22.26
C VAL A 85 2.19 -10.15 22.01
N ILE A 86 1.64 -10.91 21.07
CA ILE A 86 0.21 -10.88 20.77
C ILE A 86 -0.64 -11.31 21.96
N GLN A 87 -0.26 -12.37 22.67
CA GLN A 87 -0.95 -12.76 23.90
C GLN A 87 -0.97 -11.63 24.93
N ASN A 88 0.13 -10.87 25.05
CA ASN A 88 0.23 -9.74 25.95
C ASN A 88 -0.64 -8.54 25.49
N VAL A 89 -0.78 -8.31 24.18
CA VAL A 89 -1.53 -7.17 23.62
C VAL A 89 -2.94 -7.54 23.14
N TYR A 90 -3.39 -8.78 23.34
CA TYR A 90 -4.67 -9.30 22.83
C TYR A 90 -5.89 -8.51 23.32
N SER A 91 -5.80 -7.89 24.50
CA SER A 91 -6.84 -7.03 25.07
C SER A 91 -6.95 -5.65 24.40
N CYS A 92 -6.02 -5.30 23.50
CA CYS A 92 -6.03 -4.01 22.80
C CYS A 92 -6.99 -4.03 21.61
N ARG A 93 -7.66 -2.90 21.34
CA ARG A 93 -8.67 -2.73 20.28
C ARG A 93 -8.15 -3.01 18.85
N GLN A 94 -6.84 -3.09 18.65
CA GLN A 94 -6.19 -3.48 17.38
C GLN A 94 -5.00 -4.41 17.66
N ILE A 95 -5.06 -5.61 17.10
CA ILE A 95 -4.02 -6.65 17.20
C ILE A 95 -2.99 -6.41 16.08
N PRO A 96 -1.68 -6.57 16.33
CA PRO A 96 -0.65 -6.52 15.30
C PRO A 96 -1.02 -7.40 14.10
N ALA A 97 -1.02 -6.80 12.91
CA ALA A 97 -1.50 -7.42 11.68
C ALA A 97 -0.47 -8.33 11.01
N ASN A 98 0.78 -8.36 11.48
CA ASN A 98 1.80 -9.31 11.04
C ASN A 98 2.96 -9.40 12.04
N GLU A 99 3.77 -10.45 11.89
CA GLU A 99 4.94 -10.70 12.74
C GLU A 99 5.94 -9.53 12.72
N ALA A 100 6.11 -8.83 11.59
CA ALA A 100 7.05 -7.70 11.51
C ALA A 100 6.67 -6.54 12.45
N GLN A 101 5.37 -6.29 12.68
CA GLN A 101 4.89 -5.29 13.63
C GLN A 101 5.14 -5.69 15.10
N THR A 102 5.27 -6.99 15.37
CA THR A 102 5.55 -7.48 16.72
C THR A 102 7.03 -7.43 17.09
N ARG A 103 7.95 -7.38 16.11
CA ARG A 103 9.40 -7.38 16.37
C ARG A 103 9.89 -6.23 17.25
N PRO A 104 9.46 -4.97 17.06
CA PRO A 104 9.84 -3.88 17.94
C PRO A 104 9.26 -4.05 19.35
N LEU A 105 8.04 -4.58 19.46
CA LEU A 105 7.37 -4.80 20.74
C LEU A 105 8.01 -5.94 21.55
N ALA A 106 8.52 -6.98 20.86
CA ALA A 106 9.18 -8.11 21.50
C ALA A 106 10.47 -7.71 22.27
N GLN A 107 11.05 -6.55 21.95
CA GLN A 107 12.23 -6.02 22.65
C GLN A 107 11.87 -5.25 23.92
N LEU A 108 10.58 -4.96 24.15
CA LEU A 108 10.10 -4.19 25.29
C LEU A 108 9.62 -5.09 26.44
N PRO A 109 9.63 -4.61 27.70
CA PRO A 109 9.01 -5.32 28.81
C PRO A 109 7.49 -5.55 28.61
N PRO A 110 6.90 -6.64 29.15
CA PRO A 110 5.49 -6.97 28.93
C PRO A 110 4.47 -5.87 29.33
N CYS A 111 4.78 -5.06 30.33
CA CYS A 111 3.94 -3.92 30.74
C CYS A 111 3.93 -2.81 29.67
N GLU A 112 5.11 -2.45 29.15
CA GLU A 112 5.28 -1.42 28.12
C GLU A 112 4.76 -1.88 26.75
N GLN A 113 4.79 -3.18 26.46
CA GLN A 113 4.21 -3.73 25.23
C GLN A 113 2.76 -3.32 25.03
N LYS A 114 1.95 -3.37 26.09
CA LYS A 114 0.52 -2.97 26.05
C LYS A 114 0.37 -1.48 25.78
N GLU A 115 1.17 -0.66 26.45
CA GLU A 115 1.13 0.80 26.32
C GLU A 115 1.57 1.24 24.92
N VAL A 116 2.71 0.71 24.45
CA VAL A 116 3.22 1.00 23.10
C VAL A 116 2.28 0.46 22.03
N ALA A 117 1.68 -0.73 22.19
CA ALA A 117 0.69 -1.22 21.25
C ALA A 117 -0.59 -0.37 21.23
N MET A 118 -1.02 0.17 22.38
CA MET A 118 -2.16 1.08 22.47
C MET A 118 -1.86 2.45 21.86
N GLN A 119 -0.61 2.92 21.95
CA GLN A 119 -0.14 4.16 21.32
C GLN A 119 0.21 3.99 19.82
N GLN A 120 0.60 2.78 19.39
CA GLN A 120 0.90 2.41 18.01
C GLN A 120 -0.33 1.91 17.23
N ILE A 121 -1.51 2.52 17.43
CA ILE A 121 -2.37 2.74 16.27
C ILE A 121 -1.45 3.43 15.27
N PRO A 122 -1.21 2.92 14.04
CA PRO A 122 -0.32 3.61 13.12
C PRO A 122 -0.93 4.99 12.88
N LYS A 123 -0.42 5.98 13.62
CA LYS A 123 -0.87 7.37 13.63
C LYS A 123 -0.75 7.90 12.21
N ASP A 124 0.20 7.35 11.45
CA ASP A 124 0.38 7.56 10.02
C ASP A 124 -0.78 7.04 9.15
N GLN A 125 -1.36 5.86 9.42
CA GLN A 125 -2.44 5.32 8.57
C GLN A 125 -3.74 6.11 8.74
N ARG A 126 -4.17 6.40 9.97
CA ARG A 126 -5.36 7.22 10.22
C ARG A 126 -5.17 8.62 9.65
N THR A 127 -4.02 9.24 9.92
CA THR A 127 -3.69 10.58 9.43
C THR A 127 -3.61 10.61 7.90
N ARG A 128 -3.08 9.56 7.27
CA ARG A 128 -3.05 9.43 5.81
C ARG A 128 -4.44 9.30 5.21
N LEU A 129 -5.33 8.52 5.82
CA LEU A 129 -6.72 8.40 5.36
C LEU A 129 -7.46 9.73 5.49
N LEU A 130 -7.33 10.43 6.61
CA LEU A 130 -7.89 11.77 6.79
C LEU A 130 -7.37 12.74 5.73
N LYS A 131 -6.05 12.75 5.48
CA LYS A 131 -5.45 13.55 4.40
C LYS A 131 -6.03 13.21 3.03
N LEU A 132 -6.20 11.92 2.71
CA LEU A 132 -6.77 11.48 1.44
C LEU A 132 -8.24 11.89 1.29
N ILE A 133 -9.04 11.79 2.36
CA ILE A 133 -10.43 12.24 2.38
C ILE A 133 -10.50 13.75 2.16
N HIS A 134 -9.65 14.55 2.82
CA HIS A 134 -9.60 15.99 2.58
C HIS A 134 -9.16 16.35 1.16
N ILE A 135 -8.21 15.60 0.58
CA ILE A 135 -7.84 15.75 -0.83
C ILE A 135 -9.03 15.40 -1.73
N GLY A 136 -9.75 14.31 -1.42
CA GLY A 136 -10.95 13.90 -2.14
C GLY A 136 -12.04 14.95 -2.09
N LYS A 137 -12.27 15.57 -0.92
CA LYS A 137 -13.23 16.67 -0.75
C LYS A 137 -12.91 17.80 -1.72
N LYS A 138 -11.64 18.22 -1.77
CA LYS A 138 -11.16 19.26 -2.67
C LYS A 138 -11.28 18.85 -4.14
N GLN A 139 -10.97 17.60 -4.48
CA GLN A 139 -11.00 17.11 -5.86
C GLN A 139 -12.42 16.96 -6.41
N LEU A 140 -13.38 16.59 -5.55
CA LEU A 140 -14.79 16.48 -5.89
C LEU A 140 -15.54 17.81 -5.81
N GLY A 141 -14.89 18.88 -5.35
CA GLY A 141 -15.51 20.20 -5.23
C GLY A 141 -16.63 20.27 -4.19
N LEU A 142 -16.60 19.40 -3.17
CA LEU A 142 -17.61 19.40 -2.11
C LEU A 142 -17.37 20.56 -1.16
N ASP A 143 -18.38 21.39 -0.94
CA ASP A 143 -18.40 22.40 0.11
C ASP A 143 -18.50 21.75 1.50
N ASP A 144 -18.38 22.55 2.56
CA ASP A 144 -18.34 22.06 3.94
C ASP A 144 -19.63 21.37 4.37
N ASP A 145 -20.80 21.85 3.96
CA ASP A 145 -22.08 21.29 4.39
C ASP A 145 -22.42 20.02 3.59
N THR A 146 -22.22 20.04 2.27
CA THR A 146 -22.34 18.83 1.43
C THR A 146 -21.38 17.73 1.90
N TYR A 147 -20.16 18.09 2.31
CA TYR A 147 -19.19 17.15 2.85
C TYR A 147 -19.63 16.55 4.19
N ARG A 148 -20.24 17.35 5.08
CA ARG A 148 -20.77 16.86 6.36
C ARG A 148 -21.94 15.91 6.15
N GLU A 149 -22.86 16.23 5.24
CA GLU A 149 -23.97 15.34 4.88
C GLU A 149 -23.48 14.05 4.21
N PHE A 150 -22.45 14.15 3.37
CA PHE A 150 -21.79 12.99 2.79
C PHE A 150 -21.20 12.06 3.87
N LEU A 151 -20.52 12.62 4.88
CA LEU A 151 -20.00 11.83 6.00
C LEU A 151 -21.12 11.23 6.86
N ASP A 152 -22.17 12.00 7.12
CA ASP A 152 -23.32 11.58 7.93
C ASP A 152 -24.05 10.40 7.26
N SER A 153 -24.31 10.49 5.96
CA SER A 153 -24.98 9.42 5.19
C SER A 153 -24.19 8.11 5.15
N VAL A 154 -22.86 8.16 5.23
CA VAL A 154 -21.98 6.98 5.13
C VAL A 154 -21.62 6.41 6.50
N THR A 155 -21.51 7.27 7.53
CA THR A 155 -20.91 6.89 8.82
C THR A 155 -21.77 7.22 10.04
N GLY A 156 -22.80 8.05 9.90
CA GLY A 156 -23.59 8.62 11.01
C GLY A 156 -22.86 9.72 11.79
N HIS A 157 -21.71 10.20 11.28
CA HIS A 157 -20.93 11.26 11.88
C HIS A 157 -20.76 12.42 10.91
N ARG A 158 -20.90 13.65 11.42
CA ARG A 158 -20.69 14.88 10.64
C ARG A 158 -19.22 15.30 10.54
N SER A 159 -18.32 14.56 11.18
CA SER A 159 -16.88 14.85 11.20
C SER A 159 -16.07 13.59 10.96
N ALA A 160 -15.10 13.68 10.04
CA ALA A 160 -14.15 12.59 9.79
C ALA A 160 -13.25 12.32 11.00
N ALA A 161 -13.09 13.28 11.92
CA ALA A 161 -12.33 13.08 13.15
C ALA A 161 -13.01 12.06 14.08
N ASP A 162 -14.34 11.96 14.03
CA ASP A 162 -15.15 11.08 14.89
C ASP A 162 -15.32 9.68 14.29
N CYS A 163 -15.03 9.51 12.99
CA CYS A 163 -15.11 8.23 12.31
C CYS A 163 -14.04 7.23 12.77
N THR A 164 -14.41 5.95 12.92
CA THR A 164 -13.49 4.83 13.11
C THR A 164 -12.66 4.54 11.85
N MET A 165 -11.60 3.72 11.98
CA MET A 165 -10.74 3.37 10.84
C MET A 165 -11.50 2.70 9.69
N SER A 166 -12.45 1.80 10.01
CA SER A 166 -13.28 1.12 9.01
C SER A 166 -14.20 2.11 8.30
N GLN A 167 -14.83 3.02 9.05
CA GLN A 167 -15.66 4.09 8.51
C GLN A 167 -14.86 5.05 7.59
N LEU A 168 -13.62 5.41 7.96
CA LEU A 168 -12.77 6.24 7.10
C LEU A 168 -12.43 5.57 5.76
N ASN A 169 -12.19 4.24 5.76
CA ASN A 169 -11.96 3.50 4.52
C ASN A 169 -13.24 3.43 3.66
N LEU A 170 -14.40 3.27 4.28
CA LEU A 170 -15.70 3.27 3.60
C LEU A 170 -15.99 4.62 2.93
N VAL A 171 -15.77 5.72 3.65
CA VAL A 171 -15.87 7.09 3.12
C VAL A 171 -14.97 7.26 1.91
N LEU A 172 -13.70 6.86 2.03
CA LEU A 172 -12.73 7.01 0.93
C LEU A 172 -13.15 6.24 -0.33
N ARG A 173 -13.72 5.04 -0.19
CA ARG A 173 -14.26 4.25 -1.31
C ARG A 173 -15.45 4.94 -1.97
N ARG A 174 -16.36 5.47 -1.15
CA ARG A 174 -17.53 6.19 -1.67
C ARG A 174 -17.10 7.43 -2.46
N MET A 175 -16.04 8.12 -2.01
CA MET A 175 -15.44 9.22 -2.75
C MET A 175 -14.83 8.74 -4.07
N GLU A 176 -14.18 7.58 -4.11
CA GLU A 176 -13.65 7.01 -5.36
C GLU A 176 -14.75 6.66 -6.36
N SER A 177 -15.84 6.06 -5.91
CA SER A 177 -17.03 5.82 -6.74
C SER A 177 -17.65 7.13 -7.24
N ALA A 178 -17.54 8.22 -6.48
CA ALA A 178 -17.97 9.55 -6.89
C ALA A 178 -16.96 10.27 -7.83
N GLY A 179 -15.83 9.63 -8.16
CA GLY A 179 -14.84 10.16 -9.12
C GLY A 179 -13.53 10.64 -8.52
N PHE A 180 -13.31 10.47 -7.21
CA PHE A 180 -12.00 10.72 -6.59
C PHE A 180 -10.96 9.73 -7.11
N LYS A 181 -9.77 10.21 -7.48
CA LYS A 181 -8.65 9.35 -7.93
C LYS A 181 -7.48 9.49 -6.97
N ARG A 182 -7.07 8.40 -6.34
CA ARG A 182 -5.93 8.38 -5.40
C ARG A 182 -4.62 8.72 -6.12
N GLY A 183 -4.19 9.97 -5.97
CA GLY A 183 -2.86 10.45 -6.35
C GLY A 183 -2.71 10.79 -7.83
N GLY A 184 -2.51 12.08 -8.12
CA GLY A 184 -1.76 12.49 -9.30
C GLY A 184 -0.32 12.01 -9.13
N GLY A 185 0.17 11.17 -10.04
CA GLY A 185 1.52 10.59 -9.91
C GLY A 185 2.58 11.67 -9.74
N LYS A 186 3.50 11.44 -8.81
CA LYS A 186 4.63 12.35 -8.57
C LYS A 186 5.53 12.37 -9.81
N TYR A 187 6.12 13.54 -10.09
CA TYR A 187 7.02 13.74 -11.23
C TYR A 187 8.31 12.91 -11.17
N SER A 188 8.81 12.55 -9.97
CA SER A 188 9.94 11.61 -9.81
C SER A 188 10.12 11.14 -8.36
N PRO A 189 10.79 9.99 -8.10
CA PRO A 189 11.21 9.57 -6.75
C PRO A 189 12.20 10.55 -6.11
N ARG A 190 12.06 10.78 -4.79
CA ARG A 190 12.87 11.73 -3.99
C ARG A 190 14.31 11.24 -3.72
N THR A 191 14.70 10.08 -4.22
CA THR A 191 15.83 9.26 -3.74
C THR A 191 17.05 9.28 -4.67
N ARG A 192 17.44 10.44 -5.23
CA ARG A 192 18.75 10.53 -5.89
C ARG A 192 19.47 11.83 -5.53
N ASP A 193 20.76 11.71 -5.28
CA ASP A 193 21.67 12.82 -5.06
C ASP A 193 21.59 13.80 -6.24
N LYS A 194 21.34 15.07 -5.95
CA LYS A 194 21.17 16.16 -6.93
C LYS A 194 22.51 16.69 -7.45
N SER A 195 23.63 16.27 -6.86
CA SER A 195 24.97 16.76 -7.20
C SER A 195 25.44 16.30 -8.59
N LEU A 196 25.00 15.12 -9.06
CA LEU A 196 25.36 14.55 -10.35
C LEU A 196 24.25 14.77 -11.38
N LYS A 197 24.43 15.76 -12.28
CA LYS A 197 23.53 15.96 -13.42
C LYS A 197 23.79 14.86 -14.46
N THR A 198 22.90 13.88 -14.51
CA THR A 198 22.97 12.77 -15.46
C THR A 198 22.12 13.05 -16.72
N PRO A 199 22.36 12.35 -17.84
CA PRO A 199 21.46 12.38 -19.00
C PRO A 199 19.99 12.07 -18.64
N ILE A 200 19.76 11.26 -17.59
CA ILE A 200 18.43 10.93 -17.07
C ILE A 200 17.72 12.17 -16.50
N ASP A 201 18.44 13.09 -15.85
CA ASP A 201 17.84 14.31 -15.32
C ASP A 201 17.38 15.24 -16.45
N LYS A 202 18.13 15.29 -17.55
CA LYS A 202 17.75 16.02 -18.75
C LYS A 202 16.50 15.41 -19.40
N ILE A 203 16.42 14.08 -19.50
CA ILE A 203 15.23 13.37 -20.01
C ILE A 203 14.01 13.69 -19.15
N ARG A 204 14.13 13.61 -17.81
CA ARG A 204 13.04 13.96 -16.88
C ARG A 204 12.62 15.41 -17.01
N ALA A 205 13.58 16.33 -17.10
CA ALA A 205 13.28 17.77 -17.23
C ALA A 205 12.47 18.06 -18.50
N ILE A 206 12.86 17.50 -19.65
CA ILE A 206 12.14 17.69 -20.92
C ILE A 206 10.76 17.03 -20.84
N TRP A 207 10.64 15.83 -20.26
CA TRP A 207 9.35 15.16 -20.09
C TRP A 207 8.36 15.97 -19.24
N ILE A 208 8.85 16.56 -18.14
CA ILE A 208 8.05 17.42 -17.26
C ILE A 208 7.62 18.69 -17.99
N ASP A 209 8.53 19.31 -18.75
CA ASP A 209 8.24 20.52 -19.52
C ASP A 209 7.16 20.27 -20.58
N LEU A 210 7.27 19.18 -21.34
CA LEU A 210 6.26 18.75 -22.31
C LEU A 210 4.90 18.46 -21.65
N ALA A 211 4.89 17.84 -20.47
CA ALA A 211 3.66 17.58 -19.73
C ALA A 211 3.00 18.87 -19.20
N LYS A 212 3.81 19.87 -18.79
CA LYS A 212 3.29 21.20 -18.40
C LYS A 212 2.69 21.96 -19.58
N GLN A 213 3.27 21.78 -20.77
CA GLN A 213 2.73 22.31 -22.03
C GLN A 213 1.49 21.55 -22.52
N GLY A 214 1.01 20.53 -21.79
CA GLY A 214 -0.16 19.74 -22.17
C GLY A 214 0.09 18.73 -23.30
N LYS A 215 1.33 18.64 -23.82
CA LYS A 215 1.71 17.76 -24.93
C LYS A 215 1.74 16.28 -24.56
N ILE A 216 1.77 15.97 -23.26
CA ILE A 216 1.81 14.59 -22.73
C ILE A 216 0.64 14.38 -21.77
N LYS A 217 -0.19 13.38 -22.07
CA LYS A 217 -1.34 12.99 -21.23
C LYS A 217 -0.91 12.36 -19.90
N ASP A 218 0.08 11.46 -19.93
CA ASP A 218 0.59 10.77 -18.74
C ASP A 218 1.91 11.40 -18.26
N ARG A 219 1.78 12.37 -17.37
CA ARG A 219 2.91 13.14 -16.80
C ARG A 219 3.79 12.36 -15.80
N THR A 220 3.44 11.12 -15.48
CA THR A 220 4.05 10.37 -14.39
C THR A 220 5.37 9.70 -14.82
N GLU A 221 6.21 9.30 -13.85
CA GLU A 221 7.40 8.48 -14.12
C GLU A 221 7.04 7.15 -14.81
N ALA A 222 5.84 6.61 -14.55
CA ALA A 222 5.33 5.44 -15.24
C ALA A 222 5.05 5.73 -16.74
N GLY A 223 4.50 6.90 -17.05
CA GLY A 223 4.33 7.39 -18.42
C GLY A 223 5.68 7.52 -19.15
N LEU A 224 6.69 8.10 -18.48
CA LEU A 224 8.04 8.21 -19.00
C LEU A 224 8.68 6.83 -19.25
N ARG A 225 8.53 5.88 -18.31
CA ARG A 225 9.00 4.49 -18.48
C ARG A 225 8.36 3.83 -19.71
N LYS A 226 7.05 3.98 -19.91
CA LYS A 226 6.36 3.46 -21.10
C LYS A 226 6.88 4.08 -22.40
N PHE A 227 7.23 5.37 -22.38
CA PHE A 227 7.86 6.01 -23.54
C PHE A 227 9.25 5.44 -23.81
N ILE A 228 10.09 5.32 -22.79
CA ILE A 228 11.45 4.77 -22.91
C ILE A 228 11.42 3.32 -23.37
N LYS A 229 10.54 2.48 -22.79
CA LYS A 229 10.36 1.09 -23.21
C LYS A 229 10.00 0.98 -24.69
N ARG A 230 9.17 1.89 -25.22
CA ARG A 230 8.84 1.92 -26.66
C ARG A 230 10.03 2.32 -27.54
N GLN A 231 10.96 3.14 -27.03
CA GLN A 231 12.11 3.64 -27.80
C GLN A 231 13.33 2.70 -27.74
N THR A 232 13.55 2.03 -26.60
CA THR A 232 14.78 1.26 -26.32
C THR A 232 14.53 -0.18 -25.88
N GLY A 233 13.29 -0.57 -25.59
CA GLY A 233 12.93 -1.89 -25.06
C GLY A 233 13.19 -2.09 -23.55
N LEU A 234 13.78 -1.10 -22.86
CA LEU A 234 14.18 -1.23 -21.46
C LEU A 234 13.08 -0.81 -20.47
N ASP A 235 12.93 -1.57 -19.39
CA ASP A 235 11.94 -1.31 -18.33
C ASP A 235 12.42 -0.33 -17.25
N LYS A 236 13.73 -0.24 -17.03
CA LYS A 236 14.33 0.66 -16.03
C LYS A 236 15.14 1.77 -16.69
N ILE A 237 14.84 3.01 -16.29
CA ILE A 237 15.50 4.24 -16.78
C ILE A 237 16.97 4.27 -16.37
N ASP A 238 17.31 3.72 -15.21
CA ASP A 238 18.68 3.66 -14.70
C ASP A 238 19.59 2.70 -15.49
N TRP A 239 19.03 1.88 -16.38
CA TRP A 239 19.77 0.98 -17.27
C TRP A 239 20.08 1.57 -18.64
N LEU A 240 19.70 2.83 -18.88
CA LEU A 240 20.00 3.48 -20.15
C LEU A 240 21.50 3.71 -20.31
N LEU A 241 22.05 3.18 -21.39
CA LEU A 241 23.41 3.51 -21.82
C LEU A 241 23.45 4.96 -22.34
N PRO A 242 24.63 5.60 -22.39
CA PRO A 242 24.77 6.98 -22.86
C PRO A 242 24.18 7.22 -24.26
N GLU A 243 24.42 6.31 -25.20
CA GLU A 243 23.91 6.40 -26.58
C GLU A 243 22.38 6.32 -26.64
N GLN A 244 21.80 5.41 -25.86
CA GLN A 244 20.36 5.24 -25.74
C GLN A 244 19.71 6.47 -25.07
N SER A 245 20.38 7.05 -24.07
CA SER A 245 19.95 8.28 -23.42
C SER A 245 19.89 9.44 -24.42
N GLN A 246 20.90 9.56 -25.28
CA GLN A 246 20.92 10.59 -26.31
C GLN A 246 19.80 10.40 -27.34
N LYS A 247 19.54 9.15 -27.78
CA LYS A 247 18.43 8.82 -28.68
C LYS A 247 17.07 9.23 -28.08
N VAL A 248 16.86 8.97 -26.78
CA VAL A 248 15.63 9.38 -26.08
C VAL A 248 15.52 10.90 -25.98
N ILE A 249 16.62 11.61 -25.71
CA ILE A 249 16.63 13.09 -25.67
C ILE A 249 16.25 13.69 -27.02
N GLU A 250 16.83 13.19 -28.12
CA GLU A 250 16.50 13.68 -29.46
C GLU A 250 15.04 13.40 -29.82
N ALA A 251 14.51 12.22 -29.47
CA ALA A 251 13.09 11.92 -29.67
C ALA A 251 12.17 12.89 -28.89
N LEU A 252 12.54 13.26 -27.67
CA LEU A 252 11.78 14.25 -26.88
C LEU A 252 11.88 15.67 -27.46
N LYS A 253 13.04 16.07 -27.97
CA LYS A 253 13.20 17.36 -28.67
C LYS A 253 12.36 17.44 -29.94
N ILE A 254 12.26 16.35 -30.70
CA ILE A 254 11.39 16.29 -31.89
C ILE A 254 9.93 16.54 -31.48
N ILE A 255 9.47 15.94 -30.38
CA ILE A 255 8.12 16.19 -29.83
C ILE A 255 7.97 17.65 -29.38
N GLN A 256 9.03 18.23 -28.79
CA GLN A 256 9.03 19.64 -28.38
C GLN A 256 8.92 20.59 -29.57
N ALA A 257 9.64 20.32 -30.67
CA ALA A 257 9.77 21.17 -31.84
C ALA A 257 8.65 21.02 -32.89
N ARG A 258 7.91 19.90 -32.89
CA ARG A 258 6.86 19.62 -33.89
C ARG A 258 5.67 20.59 -33.87
N GLU A 259 5.52 21.39 -32.82
CA GLU A 259 4.34 22.27 -32.63
C GLU A 259 4.69 23.75 -32.40
N THR A 260 5.96 24.17 -32.53
CA THR A 260 6.29 25.61 -32.52
C THR A 260 5.99 26.30 -33.87
N ARG A 261 5.25 25.62 -34.75
CA ARG A 261 4.77 26.11 -36.05
C ARG A 261 3.24 26.01 -36.07
N GLU A 262 2.60 26.84 -35.26
CA GLU A 262 1.23 27.33 -35.47
C GLU A 262 1.24 28.85 -35.30
#